data_AF-A0A7K8SH39-F1
#
_entry.id   AF-A0A7K8SH39-F1
#
_cell.length_a   1.000
_cell.length_b   1.000
_cell.length_c   1.000
_cell.angle_alpha   90.00
_cell.angle_beta   90.00
_cell.angle_gamma   90.00
#
_symmetry.space_group_name_H-M   'P 1'
#
loop_
_entity.id
_entity.type
_entity.pdbx_description
1 polymer ?
#
loop_
_entity_poly.entity_id
_entity_poly.type
_entity_poly.pdbx_seq_one_letter_code
_entity_poly.pdbx_strand_id
1 'polypeptide(L)'
;ELTMPMYTESSPQIGMRPYFIEFLSVVSNSCNLCPTARHLAVYLFDIVMDRCDITVKELQVVSLVCLLLASKFEDNQVKVPKLQYLNHLAHLCNVDVVLNKQDLRRIEKVLLENFQWNLCLPTAAHYIDYYLCASVGANDRHNGWPVASLAKIKPLLEKYAYFFLDLSLQDHTFLHFRPSVIAAASVCAARICMQVSPMWSKELELTTWYFWEDLAQCTEMMLMYYNYVVKEASNTNQQAIIQKQEHEAVGNLSHQPAAEVFFQQSSYKPLDQHSATFSLFRSPVPDLCSAYRDSLQAHRPSDLLAGSADSSLYSYTARPASLRPSVQTLPVQAPMAVQVP
;
A
#
# COMPACT_ATOMS: atom_id res chain seq x y z
N GLU A 1 -7.79 -16.88 -0.19
CA GLU A 1 -7.34 -16.02 0.92
C GLU A 1 -8.28 -16.17 2.11
N LEU A 2 -7.82 -15.81 3.31
CA LEU A 2 -8.63 -15.79 4.53
C LEU A 2 -9.72 -14.71 4.44
N THR A 3 -10.83 -14.91 5.17
CA THR A 3 -11.86 -13.87 5.30
C THR A 3 -11.38 -12.83 6.31
N MET A 4 -11.21 -11.60 5.85
CA MET A 4 -10.71 -10.49 6.65
C MET A 4 -11.89 -9.72 7.28
N PRO A 5 -11.70 -9.12 8.48
CA PRO A 5 -12.61 -8.09 8.99
C PRO A 5 -12.92 -7.04 7.92
N MET A 6 -14.21 -6.84 7.63
CA MET A 6 -14.65 -5.84 6.65
C MET A 6 -14.44 -4.43 7.21
N TYR A 7 -13.84 -3.58 6.37
CA TYR A 7 -13.78 -2.13 6.55
C TYR A 7 -15.01 -1.51 5.88
N THR A 8 -15.71 -0.62 6.59
CA THR A 8 -17.04 -0.12 6.22
C THR A 8 -17.06 1.35 5.82
N GLU A 9 -15.92 2.04 5.89
CA GLU A 9 -15.78 3.48 5.60
C GLU A 9 -16.73 4.37 6.42
N SER A 10 -17.11 3.89 7.61
CA SER A 10 -18.07 4.57 8.47
C SER A 10 -17.40 5.33 9.62
N SER A 11 -16.07 5.28 9.72
CA SER A 11 -15.31 5.97 10.75
C SER A 11 -15.61 7.49 10.76
N PRO A 12 -16.07 8.06 11.89
CA PRO A 12 -16.17 9.51 12.03
C PRO A 12 -14.80 10.21 12.03
N GLN A 13 -13.72 9.42 12.10
CA GLN A 13 -12.34 9.88 12.27
C GLN A 13 -11.50 9.69 11.02
N ILE A 14 -12.12 9.28 9.90
CA ILE A 14 -11.41 8.99 8.65
C ILE A 14 -10.55 10.15 8.14
N GLY A 15 -10.97 11.40 8.39
CA GLY A 15 -10.22 12.60 8.02
C GLY A 15 -8.86 12.72 8.72
N MET A 16 -8.64 12.00 9.83
CA MET A 16 -7.37 11.96 10.56
C MET A 16 -6.42 10.86 10.07
N ARG A 17 -6.92 9.92 9.26
CA ARG A 17 -6.16 8.76 8.80
C ARG A 17 -4.82 9.15 8.15
N PRO A 18 -4.72 10.13 7.23
CA PRO A 18 -3.45 10.47 6.59
C PRO A 18 -2.33 10.78 7.59
N TYR A 19 -2.63 11.56 8.63
CA TYR A 19 -1.69 11.88 9.71
C TYR A 19 -1.21 10.63 10.46
N PHE A 20 -2.13 9.70 10.78
CA PHE A 20 -1.76 8.50 11.51
C PHE A 20 -1.01 7.47 10.66
N ILE A 21 -1.30 7.36 9.36
CA ILE A 21 -0.52 6.49 8.46
C ILE A 21 0.90 7.02 8.30
N GLU A 22 1.06 8.34 8.16
CA GLU A 22 2.38 8.99 8.16
C GLU A 22 3.11 8.72 9.49
N PHE A 23 2.46 8.97 10.62
CA PHE A 23 3.00 8.70 11.95
C PHE A 23 3.44 7.24 12.12
N LEU A 24 2.58 6.27 11.79
CA LEU A 24 2.88 4.84 11.86
C LEU A 24 4.06 4.48 10.96
N SER A 25 4.15 5.05 9.76
CA SER A 25 5.28 4.85 8.84
C SER A 25 6.59 5.35 9.45
N VAL A 26 6.62 6.57 10.01
CA VAL A 26 7.81 7.14 10.68
C VAL A 26 8.26 6.27 11.85
N VAL A 27 7.34 5.89 12.73
CA VAL A 27 7.65 5.07 13.92
C VAL A 27 8.11 3.67 13.50
N SER A 28 7.45 3.05 12.52
CA SER A 28 7.82 1.75 11.96
C SER A 28 9.24 1.76 11.37
N ASN A 29 9.57 2.78 10.59
CA ASN A 29 10.90 2.95 9.99
C ASN A 29 11.98 3.18 11.05
N SER A 30 11.68 3.98 12.08
CA SER A 30 12.59 4.20 13.21
C SER A 30 12.87 2.92 13.99
N CYS A 31 11.90 2.01 14.05
CA CYS A 31 12.04 0.68 14.65
C CYS A 31 12.66 -0.36 13.69
N ASN A 32 12.84 -0.05 12.40
CA ASN A 32 13.28 -0.98 11.35
C ASN A 32 12.44 -2.28 11.30
N LEU A 33 11.12 -2.12 11.43
CA LEU A 33 10.16 -3.23 11.37
C LEU A 33 10.04 -3.79 9.95
N CYS A 34 9.72 -5.08 9.84
CA CYS A 34 9.43 -5.69 8.56
C CYS A 34 8.15 -5.10 7.90
N PRO A 35 8.02 -5.19 6.56
CA PRO A 35 6.83 -4.73 5.86
C PRO A 35 5.53 -5.40 6.35
N THR A 36 5.56 -6.69 6.70
CA THR A 36 4.36 -7.39 7.20
C THR A 36 3.86 -6.80 8.52
N ALA A 37 4.76 -6.49 9.47
CA ALA A 37 4.42 -5.82 10.71
C ALA A 37 3.83 -4.42 10.48
N ARG A 38 4.41 -3.62 9.57
CA ARG A 38 3.89 -2.28 9.24
C ARG A 38 2.48 -2.35 8.64
N HIS A 39 2.30 -3.22 7.65
CA HIS A 39 1.03 -3.40 6.96
C HIS A 39 -0.06 -3.92 7.90
N LEU A 40 0.29 -4.89 8.76
CA LEU A 40 -0.63 -5.39 9.77
C LEU A 40 -1.00 -4.30 10.78
N ALA A 41 -0.04 -3.49 11.24
CA ALA A 41 -0.30 -2.38 12.15
C ALA A 41 -1.31 -1.38 11.59
N VAL A 42 -1.12 -0.98 10.33
CA VAL A 42 -2.05 -0.07 9.62
C VAL A 42 -3.43 -0.71 9.48
N TYR A 43 -3.49 -1.98 9.08
CA TYR A 43 -4.77 -2.69 8.96
C TYR A 43 -5.52 -2.78 10.30
N LEU A 44 -4.84 -3.16 11.39
CA LEU A 44 -5.44 -3.19 12.72
C LEU A 44 -5.95 -1.81 13.12
N PHE A 45 -5.19 -0.76 12.85
CA PHE A 45 -5.56 0.61 13.17
C PHE A 45 -6.79 1.09 12.38
N ASP A 46 -6.82 0.83 11.08
CA ASP A 46 -7.96 1.17 10.21
C ASP A 46 -9.26 0.50 10.68
N ILE A 47 -9.21 -0.79 11.02
CA ILE A 47 -10.38 -1.52 11.54
C ILE A 47 -10.85 -0.96 12.89
N VAL A 48 -9.92 -0.54 13.77
CA VAL A 48 -10.29 0.05 15.06
C VAL A 48 -10.93 1.42 14.87
N MET A 49 -10.36 2.27 14.01
CA MET A 49 -10.95 3.57 13.67
C MET A 49 -12.34 3.44 13.05
N ASP A 50 -12.57 2.40 12.26
CA ASP A 50 -13.85 2.16 11.59
C ASP A 50 -14.95 1.67 12.54
N ARG A 51 -14.58 0.94 13.59
CA ARG A 51 -15.54 0.32 14.52
C ARG A 51 -15.79 1.10 15.80
N CYS A 52 -14.93 2.07 16.10
CA CYS A 52 -14.92 2.77 17.38
C CYS A 52 -14.89 4.28 17.16
N ASP A 53 -15.63 5.01 17.99
CA ASP A 53 -15.50 6.47 18.11
C ASP A 53 -14.57 6.78 19.29
N ILE A 54 -13.35 7.20 18.99
CA ILE A 54 -12.24 7.32 19.96
C ILE A 54 -11.78 8.77 20.03
N THR A 55 -11.24 9.26 21.14
CA THR A 55 -10.67 10.63 21.14
C THR A 55 -9.33 10.68 20.37
N VAL A 56 -8.95 11.84 19.84
CA VAL A 56 -7.66 12.04 19.13
C VAL A 56 -6.46 11.56 19.96
N LYS A 57 -6.46 11.88 21.26
CA LYS A 57 -5.41 11.49 22.20
C LYS A 57 -5.33 9.97 22.38
N GLU A 58 -6.49 9.32 22.42
CA GLU A 58 -6.54 7.86 22.50
C GLU A 58 -6.13 7.19 21.18
N LEU A 59 -6.44 7.77 20.01
CA LEU A 59 -5.98 7.26 18.71
C LEU A 59 -4.45 7.25 18.59
N GLN A 60 -3.77 8.28 19.10
CA GLN A 60 -2.30 8.31 19.18
C GLN A 60 -1.75 7.14 19.99
N VAL A 61 -2.38 6.82 21.11
CA VAL A 61 -2.01 5.65 21.91
C VAL A 61 -2.32 4.37 21.14
N VAL A 62 -3.54 4.23 20.61
CA VAL A 62 -4.01 3.03 19.90
C VAL A 62 -3.13 2.71 18.70
N SER A 63 -2.74 3.69 17.88
CA SER A 63 -1.83 3.49 16.75
C SER A 63 -0.49 2.90 17.19
N LEU A 64 0.14 3.43 18.25
CA LEU A 64 1.37 2.86 18.81
C LEU A 64 1.19 1.43 19.31
N VAL A 65 0.04 1.11 19.92
CA VAL A 65 -0.24 -0.25 20.41
C VAL A 65 -0.55 -1.20 19.25
N CYS A 66 -1.26 -0.78 18.20
CA CYS A 66 -1.44 -1.55 16.97
C CYS A 66 -0.08 -1.91 16.35
N LEU A 67 0.85 -0.95 16.29
CA LEU A 67 2.21 -1.18 15.81
C LEU A 67 2.97 -2.18 16.68
N LEU A 68 2.86 -2.05 18.01
CA LEU A 68 3.50 -2.99 18.94
C LEU A 68 2.93 -4.41 18.81
N LEU A 69 1.61 -4.56 18.72
CA LEU A 69 0.96 -5.86 18.57
C LEU A 69 1.37 -6.53 17.26
N ALA A 70 1.34 -5.79 16.15
CA ALA A 70 1.80 -6.30 14.86
C ALA A 70 3.28 -6.68 14.90
N SER A 71 4.15 -5.87 15.52
CA SER A 71 5.57 -6.18 15.67
C SER A 71 5.80 -7.47 16.46
N LYS A 72 5.04 -7.68 17.55
CA LYS A 72 5.12 -8.91 18.36
C LYS A 72 4.67 -10.15 17.59
N PHE A 73 3.77 -9.98 16.63
CA PHE A 73 3.20 -11.07 15.85
C PHE A 73 4.06 -11.43 14.63
N GLU A 74 4.51 -10.43 13.89
CA GLU A 74 5.18 -10.59 12.58
C GLU A 74 6.71 -10.57 12.64
N ASP A 75 7.31 -9.87 13.61
CA ASP A 75 8.74 -9.57 13.59
C ASP A 75 9.54 -10.38 14.61
N ASN A 76 10.85 -10.37 14.43
CA ASN A 76 11.79 -10.96 15.36
C ASN A 76 11.75 -10.22 16.70
N GLN A 77 11.78 -10.99 17.79
CA GLN A 77 11.71 -10.46 19.17
C GLN A 77 12.71 -9.33 19.48
N VAL A 78 13.85 -9.29 18.79
CA VAL A 78 14.89 -8.26 18.94
C VAL A 78 14.46 -6.89 18.38
N LYS A 79 13.62 -6.88 17.34
CA LYS A 79 13.11 -5.67 16.68
C LYS A 79 11.85 -5.11 17.32
N VAL A 80 11.14 -5.91 18.12
CA VAL A 80 9.94 -5.46 18.83
C VAL A 80 10.28 -4.28 19.75
N PRO A 81 9.68 -3.09 19.53
CA PRO A 81 10.07 -1.91 20.27
C PRO A 81 9.64 -2.00 21.73
N LYS A 82 10.57 -1.68 22.63
CA LYS A 82 10.29 -1.63 24.08
C LYS A 82 9.48 -0.38 24.42
N LEU A 83 8.70 -0.43 25.50
CA LEU A 83 7.87 0.69 25.95
C LEU A 83 8.63 2.03 26.06
N GLN A 84 9.82 2.02 26.65
CA GLN A 84 10.64 3.24 26.78
C GLN A 84 11.01 3.83 25.41
N TYR A 85 11.30 2.98 24.43
CA TYR A 85 11.64 3.42 23.08
C TYR A 85 10.39 3.93 22.33
N LEU A 86 9.24 3.28 22.50
CA LEU A 86 7.96 3.78 21.95
C LEU A 86 7.62 5.18 22.48
N ASN A 87 7.74 5.41 23.79
CA ASN A 87 7.51 6.74 24.36
C ASN A 87 8.50 7.78 23.83
N HIS A 88 9.76 7.39 23.64
CA HIS A 88 10.76 8.26 23.04
C HIS A 88 10.40 8.63 21.59
N LEU A 89 9.98 7.66 20.78
CA LEU A 89 9.54 7.92 19.40
C LEU A 89 8.28 8.78 19.33
N ALA A 90 7.30 8.55 20.21
CA ALA A 90 6.11 9.38 20.33
C ALA A 90 6.48 10.85 20.60
N HIS A 91 7.38 11.07 21.58
CA HIS A 91 7.88 12.40 21.90
C HIS A 91 8.60 13.06 20.70
N LEU A 92 9.44 12.32 19.96
CA LEU A 92 10.11 12.83 18.76
C LEU A 92 9.14 13.23 17.64
N CYS A 93 7.97 12.59 17.58
CA CYS A 93 6.92 12.91 16.62
C CYS A 93 5.96 14.00 17.12
N ASN A 94 6.30 14.72 18.21
CA ASN A 94 5.46 15.73 18.86
C ASN A 94 4.10 15.19 19.33
N VAL A 95 4.05 13.91 19.70
CA VAL A 95 2.88 13.28 20.29
C VAL A 95 2.99 13.36 21.82
N ASP A 96 2.13 14.17 22.44
CA ASP A 96 2.10 14.38 23.91
C ASP A 96 1.40 13.21 24.63
N VAL A 97 2.00 12.02 24.50
CA VAL A 97 1.52 10.77 25.09
C VAL A 97 2.68 10.07 25.80
N VAL A 98 2.46 9.72 27.06
CA VAL A 98 3.37 8.87 27.84
C VAL A 98 2.62 7.61 28.26
N LEU A 99 2.95 6.49 27.62
CA LEU A 99 2.42 5.18 27.96
C LEU A 99 3.16 4.63 29.18
N ASN A 100 2.41 4.25 30.22
CA ASN A 100 2.97 3.42 31.28
C ASN A 100 2.67 1.94 31.02
N LYS A 101 3.27 1.05 31.81
CA LYS A 101 3.16 -0.40 31.63
C LYS A 101 1.74 -0.93 31.87
N GLN A 102 0.98 -0.30 32.76
CA GLN A 102 -0.39 -0.73 33.08
C GLN A 102 -1.34 -0.34 31.95
N ASP A 103 -1.24 0.90 31.46
CA ASP A 103 -2.03 1.39 30.32
C ASP A 103 -1.74 0.60 29.06
N LEU A 104 -0.46 0.34 28.76
CA LEU A 104 -0.08 -0.47 27.61
C LEU A 104 -0.76 -1.84 27.64
N ARG A 105 -0.66 -2.57 28.76
CA ARG A 105 -1.28 -3.90 28.91
C ARG A 105 -2.80 -3.85 28.79
N ARG A 106 -3.43 -2.81 29.36
CA ARG A 106 -4.88 -2.62 29.29
C ARG A 106 -5.32 -2.45 27.84
N ILE A 107 -4.64 -1.59 27.09
CA ILE A 107 -5.00 -1.29 25.69
C ILE A 107 -4.68 -2.48 24.79
N GLU A 108 -3.55 -3.16 24.98
CA GLU A 108 -3.24 -4.41 24.29
C GLU A 108 -4.36 -5.44 24.45
N LYS A 109 -4.82 -5.63 25.69
CA LYS A 109 -5.92 -6.55 25.98
C LYS A 109 -7.21 -6.15 25.25
N VAL A 110 -7.60 -4.87 25.33
CA VAL A 110 -8.81 -4.37 24.66
C VAL A 110 -8.73 -4.56 23.15
N LEU A 111 -7.59 -4.28 22.52
CA LEU A 111 -7.40 -4.48 21.09
C LEU A 111 -7.45 -5.97 20.73
N LEU A 112 -6.76 -6.83 21.48
CA LEU A 112 -6.82 -8.28 21.26
C LEU A 112 -8.24 -8.81 21.40
N GLU A 113 -9.01 -8.35 22.39
CA GLU A 113 -10.43 -8.70 22.53
C GLU A 113 -11.27 -8.20 21.34
N ASN A 114 -11.00 -7.00 20.81
CA ASN A 114 -11.67 -6.46 19.62
C ASN A 114 -11.43 -7.33 18.37
N PHE A 115 -10.24 -7.90 18.23
CA PHE A 115 -9.88 -8.84 17.17
C PHE A 115 -10.14 -10.31 17.53
N GLN A 116 -10.83 -10.59 18.64
CA GLN A 116 -11.11 -11.96 19.12
C GLN A 116 -9.83 -12.82 19.22
N TRP A 117 -8.71 -12.20 19.58
CA TRP A 117 -7.38 -12.80 19.66
C TRP A 117 -6.83 -13.34 18.34
N ASN A 118 -7.45 -13.00 17.21
CA ASN A 118 -7.00 -13.42 15.88
C ASN A 118 -6.24 -12.29 15.18
N LEU A 119 -4.91 -12.34 15.25
CA LEU A 119 -4.02 -11.45 14.49
C LEU A 119 -3.48 -12.10 13.21
N CYS A 120 -3.91 -13.33 12.87
CA CYS A 120 -3.55 -14.02 11.62
C CYS A 120 -4.30 -13.40 10.43
N LEU A 121 -3.96 -12.15 10.11
CA LEU A 121 -4.66 -11.26 9.19
C LEU A 121 -3.71 -10.94 8.03
N PRO A 122 -3.69 -11.74 6.95
CA PRO A 122 -2.77 -11.57 5.85
C PRO A 122 -2.97 -10.21 5.18
N THR A 123 -1.86 -9.53 4.95
CA THR A 123 -1.78 -8.24 4.26
C THR A 123 -1.03 -8.40 2.93
N ALA A 124 -1.05 -7.37 2.09
CA ALA A 124 -0.39 -7.41 0.79
C ALA A 124 1.13 -7.73 0.92
N ALA A 125 1.76 -7.27 1.99
CA ALA A 125 3.14 -7.58 2.33
C ALA A 125 3.44 -9.07 2.54
N HIS A 126 2.44 -9.91 2.84
CA HIS A 126 2.64 -11.35 2.95
C HIS A 126 2.77 -12.05 1.59
N TYR A 127 2.24 -11.44 0.53
CA TYR A 127 2.21 -12.02 -0.81
C TYR A 127 3.35 -11.52 -1.70
N ILE A 128 3.85 -10.31 -1.44
CA ILE A 128 4.72 -9.59 -2.37
C ILE A 128 6.00 -10.35 -2.73
N ASP A 129 6.69 -10.94 -1.75
CA ASP A 129 7.96 -11.67 -1.98
C ASP A 129 7.76 -12.89 -2.88
N TYR A 130 6.65 -13.59 -2.70
CA TYR A 130 6.32 -14.74 -3.53
C TYR A 130 6.06 -14.32 -4.98
N TYR A 131 5.38 -13.19 -5.21
CA TYR A 131 5.12 -12.68 -6.55
C TYR A 131 6.38 -12.10 -7.20
N LEU A 132 7.27 -11.51 -6.40
CA LEU A 132 8.55 -10.97 -6.86
C LEU A 132 9.47 -12.03 -7.46
N CYS A 133 9.35 -13.30 -7.05
CA CYS A 133 10.09 -14.41 -7.63
C CYS A 133 9.85 -14.54 -9.15
N ALA A 134 8.60 -14.31 -9.60
CA ALA A 134 8.14 -14.36 -10.99
C ALA A 134 8.06 -12.97 -11.66
N SER A 135 8.51 -11.90 -10.99
CA SER A 135 8.30 -10.52 -11.44
C SER A 135 8.98 -10.14 -12.75
N VAL A 136 10.11 -10.76 -13.09
CA VAL A 136 10.82 -10.59 -14.37
C VAL A 136 11.37 -11.93 -14.83
N GLY A 137 10.99 -12.32 -16.05
CA GLY A 137 11.45 -13.53 -16.73
C GLY A 137 12.47 -13.25 -17.84
N ALA A 138 13.11 -14.30 -18.36
CA ALA A 138 14.09 -14.18 -19.45
C ALA A 138 13.48 -13.72 -20.78
N ASN A 139 12.18 -13.95 -20.97
CA ASN A 139 11.45 -13.56 -22.18
C ASN A 139 10.86 -12.15 -22.11
N ASP A 140 10.96 -11.49 -20.95
CA ASP A 140 10.49 -10.12 -20.80
C ASP A 140 11.39 -9.15 -21.58
N ARG A 141 10.85 -7.99 -21.91
CA ARG A 141 11.56 -6.88 -22.55
C ARG A 141 11.62 -5.70 -21.59
N HIS A 142 12.72 -4.96 -21.62
CA HIS A 142 12.92 -3.71 -20.88
C HIS A 142 13.18 -2.59 -21.88
N ASN A 143 12.32 -1.56 -21.87
CA ASN A 143 12.31 -0.48 -22.88
C ASN A 143 12.21 -1.02 -24.32
N GLY A 144 11.41 -2.09 -24.53
CA GLY A 144 11.20 -2.72 -25.84
C GLY A 144 12.30 -3.70 -26.29
N TRP A 145 13.44 -3.74 -25.60
CA TRP A 145 14.57 -4.62 -25.90
C TRP A 145 14.61 -5.84 -24.98
N PRO A 146 15.19 -6.98 -25.41
CA PRO A 146 15.39 -8.13 -24.53
C PRO A 146 16.11 -7.73 -23.23
N VAL A 147 15.68 -8.27 -22.09
CA VAL A 147 16.30 -7.96 -20.79
C VAL A 147 17.78 -8.37 -20.81
N ALA A 148 18.66 -7.36 -20.74
CA ALA A 148 20.11 -7.58 -20.79
C ALA A 148 20.69 -8.23 -19.53
N SER A 149 20.07 -8.02 -18.35
CA SER A 149 20.54 -8.59 -17.09
C SER A 149 19.43 -8.66 -16.05
N LEU A 150 18.99 -9.87 -15.73
CA LEU A 150 18.01 -10.12 -14.65
C LEU A 150 18.55 -9.66 -13.29
N ALA A 151 19.85 -9.84 -13.03
CA ALA A 151 20.50 -9.44 -11.79
C ALA A 151 20.47 -7.92 -11.53
N LYS A 152 20.34 -7.10 -12.58
CA LYS A 152 20.23 -5.64 -12.45
C LYS A 152 18.78 -5.17 -12.32
N ILE A 153 17.88 -5.75 -13.12
CA ILE A 153 16.50 -5.27 -13.20
C ILE A 153 15.64 -5.77 -12.03
N LYS A 154 15.83 -7.00 -11.57
CA LYS A 154 15.01 -7.58 -10.49
C LYS A 154 15.08 -6.77 -9.19
N PRO A 155 16.26 -6.37 -8.66
CA PRO A 155 16.31 -5.58 -7.43
C PRO A 155 15.68 -4.19 -7.56
N LEU A 156 15.78 -3.58 -8.75
CA LEU A 156 15.13 -2.30 -9.01
C LEU A 156 13.61 -2.44 -9.04
N LEU A 157 13.10 -3.50 -9.68
CA LEU A 157 11.67 -3.79 -9.72
C LEU A 157 11.12 -4.09 -8.34
N GLU A 158 11.82 -4.92 -7.57
CA GLU A 158 11.50 -5.19 -6.17
C GLU A 158 11.35 -3.89 -5.37
N LYS A 159 12.29 -2.95 -5.52
CA LYS A 159 12.21 -1.65 -4.86
C LYS A 159 10.96 -0.85 -5.27
N TYR A 160 10.61 -0.85 -6.56
CA TYR A 160 9.38 -0.21 -7.04
C TYR A 160 8.11 -0.92 -6.54
N ALA A 161 8.10 -2.25 -6.51
CA ALA A 161 6.98 -3.02 -6.04
C ALA A 161 6.71 -2.77 -4.56
N TYR A 162 7.76 -2.76 -3.72
CA TYR A 162 7.65 -2.38 -2.31
C TYR A 162 7.21 -0.92 -2.12
N PHE A 163 7.68 -0.01 -2.97
CA PHE A 163 7.21 1.37 -2.97
C PHE A 163 5.69 1.45 -3.25
N PHE A 164 5.21 0.75 -4.28
CA PHE A 164 3.79 0.69 -4.60
C PHE A 164 2.95 -0.02 -3.53
N LEU A 165 3.55 -1.00 -2.87
CA LEU A 165 2.95 -1.68 -1.75
C LEU A 165 2.73 -0.72 -0.57
N ASP A 166 3.74 0.07 -0.19
CA ASP A 166 3.61 1.09 0.87
C ASP A 166 2.73 2.28 0.43
N LEU A 167 2.70 2.59 -0.86
CA LEU A 167 1.79 3.59 -1.44
C LEU A 167 0.33 3.19 -1.21
N SER A 168 0.00 1.90 -1.32
CA SER A 168 -1.36 1.40 -1.08
C SER A 168 -1.87 1.66 0.34
N LEU A 169 -0.99 1.80 1.33
CA LEU A 169 -1.40 2.12 2.70
C LEU A 169 -1.91 3.55 2.84
N GLN A 170 -1.51 4.47 1.95
CA GLN A 170 -1.84 5.89 2.06
C GLN A 170 -3.32 6.18 1.78
N ASP A 171 -3.95 5.36 0.94
CA ASP A 171 -5.36 5.51 0.55
C ASP A 171 -6.18 4.31 1.04
N HIS A 172 -7.22 4.57 1.83
CA HIS A 172 -8.06 3.54 2.42
C HIS A 172 -8.90 2.80 1.37
N THR A 173 -9.08 3.37 0.17
CA THR A 173 -9.81 2.71 -0.92
C THR A 173 -9.18 1.38 -1.32
N PHE A 174 -7.87 1.19 -1.09
CA PHE A 174 -7.21 -0.10 -1.32
C PHE A 174 -7.70 -1.22 -0.39
N LEU A 175 -8.32 -0.90 0.76
CA LEU A 175 -8.90 -1.90 1.68
C LEU A 175 -10.07 -2.67 1.08
N HIS A 176 -10.67 -2.16 -0.01
CA HIS A 176 -11.71 -2.88 -0.76
C HIS A 176 -11.16 -3.99 -1.65
N PHE A 177 -9.85 -3.98 -1.95
CA PHE A 177 -9.22 -5.04 -2.71
C PHE A 177 -8.70 -6.13 -1.79
N ARG A 178 -8.60 -7.33 -2.37
CA ARG A 178 -7.94 -8.46 -1.73
C ARG A 178 -6.45 -8.17 -1.51
N PRO A 179 -5.85 -8.53 -0.37
CA PRO A 179 -4.42 -8.33 -0.13
C PRO A 179 -3.50 -8.89 -1.23
N SER A 180 -3.82 -10.07 -1.78
CA SER A 180 -3.13 -10.64 -2.93
C SER A 180 -3.24 -9.80 -4.20
N VAL A 181 -4.42 -9.20 -4.45
CA VAL A 181 -4.65 -8.33 -5.61
C VAL A 181 -3.82 -7.06 -5.48
N ILE A 182 -3.76 -6.45 -4.28
CA ILE A 182 -2.91 -5.29 -4.02
C ILE A 182 -1.44 -5.63 -4.30
N ALA A 183 -0.95 -6.75 -3.78
CA ALA A 183 0.44 -7.18 -3.99
C ALA A 183 0.75 -7.43 -5.48
N ALA A 184 -0.14 -8.12 -6.19
CA ALA A 184 -0.01 -8.37 -7.63
C ALA A 184 -0.05 -7.05 -8.43
N ALA A 185 -0.98 -6.15 -8.08
CA ALA A 185 -1.09 -4.83 -8.69
C ALA A 185 0.16 -3.96 -8.43
N SER A 186 0.80 -4.08 -7.26
CA SER A 186 2.08 -3.41 -6.97
C SER A 186 3.21 -3.90 -7.87
N VAL A 187 3.30 -5.22 -8.12
CA VAL A 187 4.27 -5.78 -9.08
C VAL A 187 3.97 -5.29 -10.50
N CYS A 188 2.68 -5.28 -10.89
CA CYS A 188 2.29 -4.81 -12.22
C CYS A 188 2.59 -3.31 -12.41
N ALA A 189 2.24 -2.47 -11.45
CA ALA A 189 2.55 -1.03 -11.46
C ALA A 189 4.07 -0.80 -11.53
N ALA A 190 4.87 -1.58 -10.81
CA ALA A 190 6.33 -1.55 -10.91
C ALA A 190 6.84 -1.91 -12.32
N ARG A 191 6.31 -2.99 -12.92
CA ARG A 191 6.64 -3.38 -14.31
C ARG A 191 6.32 -2.25 -15.29
N ILE A 192 5.14 -1.64 -15.17
CA ILE A 192 4.71 -0.52 -16.03
C ILE A 192 5.63 0.69 -15.87
N CYS A 193 5.92 1.13 -14.64
CA CYS A 193 6.82 2.26 -14.38
C CYS A 193 8.24 2.03 -14.89
N MET A 194 8.70 0.78 -14.86
CA MET A 194 10.01 0.40 -15.37
C MET A 194 10.02 0.00 -16.85
N GLN A 195 8.91 0.15 -17.57
CA GLN A 195 8.78 -0.25 -18.98
C GLN A 195 9.21 -1.71 -19.23
N VAL A 196 8.84 -2.59 -18.31
CA VAL A 196 8.98 -4.05 -18.45
C VAL A 196 7.73 -4.57 -19.13
N SER A 197 7.89 -5.19 -20.31
CA SER A 197 6.80 -5.77 -21.08
C SER A 197 6.93 -7.30 -21.24
N PRO A 198 5.81 -8.05 -21.24
CA PRO A 198 4.42 -7.58 -21.03
C PRO A 198 4.17 -6.99 -19.63
N MET A 199 3.13 -6.19 -19.44
CA MET A 199 2.82 -5.61 -18.11
C MET A 199 2.45 -6.69 -17.07
N TRP A 200 1.85 -7.78 -17.54
CA TRP A 200 1.52 -8.97 -16.78
C TRP A 200 1.94 -10.18 -17.60
N SER A 201 2.91 -10.95 -17.11
CA SER A 201 3.50 -12.07 -17.84
C SER A 201 2.72 -13.37 -17.59
N LYS A 202 2.85 -14.33 -18.51
CA LYS A 202 2.27 -15.67 -18.30
C LYS A 202 2.83 -16.37 -17.06
N GLU A 203 4.08 -16.08 -16.69
CA GLU A 203 4.69 -16.60 -15.47
C GLU A 203 3.95 -16.05 -14.22
N LEU A 204 3.67 -14.75 -14.19
CA LEU A 204 2.90 -14.12 -13.11
C LEU A 204 1.46 -14.65 -13.04
N GLU A 205 0.80 -14.86 -14.18
CA GLU A 205 -0.52 -15.50 -14.22
C GLU A 205 -0.47 -16.91 -13.61
N LEU A 206 0.54 -17.71 -13.94
CA LEU A 206 0.68 -19.08 -13.42
C LEU A 206 1.06 -19.11 -11.92
N THR A 207 1.83 -18.13 -11.45
CA THR A 207 2.21 -18.02 -10.04
C THR A 207 1.06 -17.53 -9.16
N THR A 208 0.29 -16.55 -9.65
CA THR A 208 -0.70 -15.84 -8.83
C THR A 208 -2.13 -16.28 -9.07
N TRP A 209 -2.39 -16.90 -10.23
CA TRP A 209 -3.73 -17.23 -10.75
C TRP A 209 -4.61 -16.03 -11.09
N TYR A 210 -4.02 -14.83 -11.20
CA TYR A 210 -4.71 -13.62 -11.67
C TYR A 210 -4.44 -13.35 -13.13
N PHE A 211 -5.48 -12.96 -13.85
CA PHE A 211 -5.38 -12.37 -15.19
C PHE A 211 -5.34 -10.85 -15.09
N TRP A 212 -5.05 -10.18 -16.21
CA TRP A 212 -5.01 -8.72 -16.25
C TRP A 212 -6.34 -8.09 -15.84
N GLU A 213 -7.46 -8.69 -16.23
CA GLU A 213 -8.81 -8.21 -15.93
C GLU A 213 -9.09 -8.16 -14.42
N ASP A 214 -8.48 -9.06 -13.64
CA ASP A 214 -8.61 -9.10 -12.19
C ASP A 214 -7.84 -7.96 -11.50
N LEU A 215 -6.78 -7.47 -12.14
CA LEU A 215 -5.82 -6.52 -11.57
C LEU A 215 -6.00 -5.09 -12.08
N ALA A 216 -6.56 -4.92 -13.27
CA ALA A 216 -6.61 -3.66 -14.01
C ALA A 216 -7.08 -2.49 -13.14
N GLN A 217 -8.21 -2.64 -12.45
CA GLN A 217 -8.77 -1.58 -11.60
C GLN A 217 -7.80 -1.17 -10.47
N CYS A 218 -7.24 -2.14 -9.75
CA CYS A 218 -6.33 -1.86 -8.65
C CYS A 218 -5.02 -1.23 -9.15
N THR A 219 -4.48 -1.72 -10.27
CA THR A 219 -3.26 -1.16 -10.89
C THR A 219 -3.48 0.25 -11.41
N GLU A 220 -4.61 0.53 -12.07
CA GLU A 220 -4.96 1.87 -12.54
C GLU A 220 -5.07 2.86 -11.38
N MET A 221 -5.81 2.51 -10.32
CA MET A 221 -5.91 3.35 -9.12
C MET A 221 -4.54 3.66 -8.52
N MET A 222 -3.68 2.65 -8.42
CA MET A 222 -2.33 2.78 -7.88
C MET A 222 -1.44 3.69 -8.73
N LEU A 223 -1.49 3.58 -10.06
CA LEU A 223 -0.77 4.46 -10.98
C LEU A 223 -1.33 5.88 -10.99
N MET A 224 -2.65 6.05 -10.89
CA MET A 224 -3.28 7.37 -10.78
C MET A 224 -2.83 8.09 -9.51
N TYR A 225 -2.85 7.40 -8.38
CA TYR A 225 -2.40 7.94 -7.10
C TYR A 225 -0.90 8.27 -7.13
N TYR A 226 -0.07 7.40 -7.71
CA TYR A 226 1.36 7.71 -7.94
C TYR A 226 1.57 9.00 -8.73
N ASN A 227 0.87 9.17 -9.84
CA ASN A 227 0.96 10.38 -10.66
C ASN A 227 0.52 11.64 -9.91
N TYR A 228 -0.53 11.53 -9.09
CA TYR A 228 -0.97 12.61 -8.21
C TYR A 228 0.14 13.03 -7.25
N VAL A 229 0.74 12.07 -6.53
CA VAL A 229 1.79 12.34 -5.54
C VAL A 229 3.06 12.91 -6.19
N VAL A 230 3.46 12.40 -7.36
CA VAL A 230 4.64 12.93 -8.10
C VAL A 230 4.41 14.37 -8.56
N LYS A 231 3.18 14.70 -9.00
CA LYS A 231 2.83 16.08 -9.38
C LYS A 231 2.84 17.02 -8.18
N GLU A 232 2.29 16.61 -7.05
CA GLU A 232 2.35 17.41 -5.82
C GLU A 232 3.80 17.66 -5.39
N ALA A 233 4.64 16.63 -5.36
CA ALA A 233 6.05 16.77 -5.02
C ALA A 233 6.78 17.74 -5.98
N SER A 234 6.41 17.75 -7.26
CA SER A 234 7.00 18.67 -8.24
C SER A 234 6.59 20.12 -7.99
N ASN A 235 5.31 20.34 -7.63
CA ASN A 235 4.78 21.67 -7.30
C ASN A 235 5.39 22.23 -6.01
N THR A 236 5.48 21.41 -4.96
CA THR A 236 6.10 21.82 -3.68
C THR A 236 7.58 22.15 -3.85
N ASN A 237 8.31 21.39 -4.66
CA ASN A 237 9.71 21.69 -4.98
C ASN A 237 9.84 23.01 -5.76
N GLN A 238 8.96 23.30 -6.71
CA GLN A 238 8.93 24.59 -7.41
C GLN A 238 8.64 25.74 -6.45
N GLN A 239 7.68 25.59 -5.54
CA GLN A 239 7.37 26.60 -4.53
C GLN A 239 8.52 26.84 -3.56
N ALA A 240 9.22 25.78 -3.13
CA ALA A 240 10.41 25.89 -2.27
C ALA A 240 11.57 26.61 -2.98
N ILE A 241 11.74 26.40 -4.29
CA ILE A 241 12.74 27.12 -5.10
C ILE A 241 12.35 28.60 -5.24
N ILE A 242 11.07 28.91 -5.48
CA ILE A 242 10.56 30.29 -5.58
C ILE A 242 10.75 31.04 -4.25
N GLN A 243 10.36 30.43 -3.12
CA GLN A 243 10.53 31.04 -1.80
C GLN A 243 12.01 31.25 -1.43
N LYS A 244 12.90 30.34 -1.85
CA LYS A 244 14.35 30.51 -1.64
C LYS A 244 14.92 31.65 -2.49
N GLN A 245 14.45 31.80 -3.73
CA GLN A 245 14.83 32.92 -4.60
C GLN A 245 14.28 34.27 -4.09
N GLU A 246 13.08 34.28 -3.50
CA GLU A 246 12.50 35.46 -2.87
C GLU A 246 13.25 35.84 -1.58
N HIS A 247 13.63 34.87 -0.74
CA HIS A 247 14.46 35.13 0.45
C HIS A 247 15.87 35.64 0.10
N GLU A 248 16.47 35.15 -0.99
CA GLU A 248 17.76 35.65 -1.49
C GLU A 248 17.63 37.06 -2.13
N ALA A 249 16.47 37.40 -2.70
CA ALA A 249 16.16 38.74 -3.20
C ALA A 249 15.83 39.76 -2.09
N VAL A 250 15.23 39.32 -0.98
CA VAL A 250 14.86 40.16 0.18
C VAL A 250 16.01 40.32 1.18
N GLY A 251 17.06 39.49 1.10
CA GLY A 251 18.28 39.58 1.93
C GLY A 251 19.13 40.85 1.74
N ASN A 252 18.72 41.80 0.89
CA ASN A 252 19.45 43.06 0.63
C ASN A 252 18.74 44.33 1.11
N LEU A 253 17.70 44.26 1.95
CA LEU A 253 17.10 45.45 2.58
C LEU A 253 16.90 45.24 4.09
N SER A 254 17.66 46.04 4.84
CA SER A 254 17.83 46.00 6.30
C SER A 254 16.56 46.39 7.09
N HIS A 255 16.38 45.67 8.21
CA HIS A 255 15.80 46.03 9.53
C HIS A 255 14.57 46.96 9.65
N GLN A 256 13.51 46.47 10.32
CA GLN A 256 13.04 46.94 11.65
C GLN A 256 11.91 46.06 12.23
N PRO A 257 11.75 45.97 13.57
CA PRO A 257 10.72 45.13 14.20
C PRO A 257 9.48 45.95 14.59
N ALA A 258 8.29 45.47 14.24
CA ALA A 258 7.04 45.92 14.82
C ALA A 258 6.23 44.70 15.27
N ALA A 259 5.85 44.71 16.54
CA ALA A 259 5.04 43.70 17.18
C ALA A 259 3.59 43.83 16.71
N GLU A 260 3.02 42.77 16.15
CA GLU A 260 1.57 42.58 16.11
C GLU A 260 1.22 41.14 16.50
N VAL A 261 0.38 41.06 17.52
CA VAL A 261 -0.22 39.86 18.09
C VAL A 261 -1.34 39.42 17.16
N PHE A 262 -1.23 38.24 16.54
CA PHE A 262 -2.37 37.59 15.91
C PHE A 262 -2.35 36.07 16.12
N PHE A 263 -3.56 35.58 16.40
CA PHE A 263 -3.95 34.23 16.81
C PHE A 263 -3.31 33.10 16.00
N GLN A 264 -2.72 32.14 16.70
CA GLN A 264 -2.16 30.92 16.15
C GLN A 264 -3.27 29.87 15.96
N GLN A 265 -3.79 29.75 14.74
CA GLN A 265 -4.43 28.50 14.31
C GLN A 265 -3.34 27.49 13.98
N SER A 266 -3.42 26.28 14.54
CA SER A 266 -2.43 25.24 14.35
C SER A 266 -2.47 24.71 12.90
N SER A 267 -1.70 25.33 12.02
CA SER A 267 -1.38 24.74 10.72
C SER A 267 -0.42 23.56 10.94
N TYR A 268 -0.91 22.36 10.68
CA TYR A 268 -0.08 21.16 10.61
C TYR A 268 0.98 21.33 9.52
N LYS A 269 2.24 21.06 9.86
CA LYS A 269 3.33 20.86 8.90
C LYS A 269 3.50 19.35 8.68
N PRO A 270 3.53 18.86 7.42
CA PRO A 270 3.86 17.46 7.13
C PRO A 270 5.24 17.10 7.71
N LEU A 271 5.44 15.86 8.18
CA LEU A 271 6.76 15.42 8.59
C LEU A 271 7.63 15.25 7.33
N ASP A 272 8.81 15.88 7.31
CA ASP A 272 9.72 15.99 6.14
C ASP A 272 10.21 14.66 5.52
N GLN A 273 9.78 13.50 6.02
CA GLN A 273 10.27 12.19 5.58
C GLN A 273 9.68 11.69 4.26
N HIS A 274 8.51 12.18 3.83
CA HIS A 274 7.95 11.82 2.53
C HIS A 274 8.93 12.18 1.39
N SER A 275 9.62 13.32 1.50
CA SER A 275 10.51 13.83 0.45
C SER A 275 11.69 12.91 0.11
N ALA A 276 12.24 12.19 1.10
CA ALA A 276 13.41 11.34 0.91
C ALA A 276 13.12 10.11 0.03
N THR A 277 12.00 9.43 0.25
CA THR A 277 11.62 8.21 -0.51
C THR A 277 11.29 8.54 -1.97
N PHE A 278 10.57 9.65 -2.22
CA PHE A 278 10.21 10.08 -3.58
C PHE A 278 11.42 10.57 -4.39
N SER A 279 12.43 11.17 -3.74
CA SER A 279 13.64 11.68 -4.42
C SER A 279 14.45 10.58 -5.14
N LEU A 280 14.39 9.33 -4.65
CA LEU A 280 15.15 8.21 -5.20
C LEU A 280 14.60 7.64 -6.51
N PHE A 281 13.37 8.01 -6.91
CA PHE A 281 12.67 7.43 -8.07
C PHE A 281 12.44 8.45 -9.20
N ARG A 282 13.16 9.58 -9.19
CA ARG A 282 12.96 10.76 -10.05
C ARG A 282 13.49 10.63 -11.50
N SER A 283 13.66 9.42 -12.04
CA SER A 283 13.96 9.26 -13.47
C SER A 283 12.77 9.79 -14.29
N PRO A 284 12.95 10.40 -15.48
CA PRO A 284 11.82 10.83 -16.30
C PRO A 284 11.02 9.58 -16.72
N VAL A 285 9.97 9.28 -15.96
CA VAL A 285 8.98 8.28 -16.35
C VAL A 285 8.17 8.94 -17.47
N PRO A 286 8.25 8.46 -18.73
CA PRO A 286 7.40 8.98 -19.80
C PRO A 286 5.94 8.82 -19.38
N ASP A 287 5.06 9.72 -19.86
CA ASP A 287 3.63 9.78 -19.52
C ASP A 287 3.04 8.38 -19.36
N LEU A 288 2.86 7.95 -18.10
CA LEU A 288 2.45 6.60 -17.74
C LEU A 288 1.10 6.25 -18.39
N CYS A 289 0.25 7.26 -18.58
CA CYS A 289 -1.02 7.14 -19.27
C CYS A 289 -0.85 6.86 -20.77
N SER A 290 0.20 7.40 -21.42
CA SER A 290 0.54 7.09 -22.81
C SER A 290 1.12 5.68 -22.92
N ALA A 291 2.09 5.31 -22.09
CA ALA A 291 2.68 3.97 -22.10
C ALA A 291 1.62 2.88 -21.79
N TYR A 292 0.70 3.17 -20.86
CA TYR A 292 -0.46 2.33 -20.57
C TYR A 292 -1.40 2.20 -21.79
N ARG A 293 -1.77 3.33 -22.41
CA ARG A 293 -2.63 3.38 -23.60
C ARG A 293 -2.01 2.67 -24.81
N ASP A 294 -0.71 2.84 -25.03
CA ASP A 294 0.04 2.22 -26.13
C ASP A 294 0.15 0.71 -25.92
N SER A 295 0.28 0.24 -24.67
CA SER A 295 0.26 -1.19 -24.35
C SER A 295 -1.13 -1.82 -24.51
N LEU A 296 -2.23 -1.08 -24.27
CA LEU A 296 -3.59 -1.54 -24.58
C LEU A 296 -3.83 -1.65 -26.09
N GLN A 297 -3.21 -0.77 -26.89
CA GLN A 297 -3.33 -0.80 -28.35
C GLN A 297 -2.53 -1.94 -28.99
N ALA A 298 -1.40 -2.34 -28.40
CA ALA A 298 -0.55 -3.43 -28.90
C ALA A 298 -1.21 -4.82 -28.85
N HIS A 299 -2.31 -5.00 -28.10
CA HIS A 299 -3.03 -6.26 -27.96
C HIS A 299 -4.28 -6.40 -28.86
N ARG A 300 -4.56 -5.45 -29.77
CA ARG A 300 -5.60 -5.67 -30.79
C ARG A 300 -4.97 -6.27 -32.06
N PRO A 301 -5.34 -7.50 -32.47
CA PRO A 301 -5.07 -7.92 -33.84
C PRO A 301 -5.86 -6.99 -34.77
N SER A 302 -5.13 -6.30 -35.65
CA SER A 302 -5.69 -5.45 -36.68
C SER A 302 -6.45 -6.31 -37.69
N ASP A 303 -7.73 -6.53 -37.44
CA ASP A 303 -8.65 -7.01 -38.47
C ASP A 303 -9.71 -5.94 -38.79
N LEU A 304 -9.83 -5.75 -40.09
CA LEU A 304 -10.66 -4.82 -40.82
C LEU A 304 -12.15 -5.02 -40.47
N LEU A 305 -12.85 -3.91 -40.21
CA LEU A 305 -13.99 -3.44 -41.02
C LEU A 305 -14.64 -2.22 -40.35
N ALA A 306 -14.75 -1.16 -41.15
CA ALA A 306 -15.50 0.04 -40.84
C ALA A 306 -17.01 -0.24 -40.83
N GLY A 307 -17.73 0.32 -39.85
CA GLY A 307 -19.19 0.25 -39.82
C GLY A 307 -19.82 0.92 -38.60
N SER A 308 -20.09 2.23 -38.73
CA SER A 308 -21.24 2.99 -38.23
C SER A 308 -21.74 2.85 -36.77
N ALA A 309 -21.68 4.01 -36.09
CA ALA A 309 -22.56 4.59 -35.04
C ALA A 309 -23.74 3.76 -34.45
N ASP A 310 -23.86 3.74 -33.12
CA ASP A 310 -24.79 4.63 -32.37
C ASP A 310 -24.74 4.44 -30.84
N SER A 311 -25.19 5.47 -30.13
CA SER A 311 -25.23 5.63 -28.67
C SER A 311 -26.10 4.61 -27.90
N SER A 312 -25.81 4.37 -26.62
CA SER A 312 -26.74 4.64 -25.49
C SER A 312 -26.24 4.08 -24.15
N LEU A 313 -26.77 4.70 -23.09
CA LEU A 313 -26.43 4.59 -21.68
C LEU A 313 -27.04 3.35 -20.97
N TYR A 314 -26.43 3.00 -19.83
CA TYR A 314 -26.91 2.19 -18.70
C TYR A 314 -27.38 0.75 -18.96
N SER A 315 -26.79 -0.22 -18.26
CA SER A 315 -27.42 -0.88 -17.10
C SER A 315 -26.70 -2.17 -16.69
N TYR A 316 -26.44 -2.29 -15.39
CA TYR A 316 -26.17 -3.55 -14.71
C TYR A 316 -27.31 -4.54 -14.98
N THR A 317 -27.00 -5.70 -15.56
CA THR A 317 -27.83 -6.89 -15.41
C THR A 317 -26.96 -8.15 -15.31
N ALA A 318 -27.21 -8.89 -14.23
CA ALA A 318 -26.70 -10.21 -13.97
C ALA A 318 -27.11 -11.21 -15.07
N ARG A 319 -26.26 -12.20 -15.36
CA ARG A 319 -26.61 -13.36 -16.19
C ARG A 319 -25.72 -14.58 -15.85
N PRO A 320 -26.13 -15.80 -16.21
CA PRO A 320 -26.67 -16.76 -15.26
C PRO A 320 -25.78 -17.99 -15.03
N ALA A 321 -26.05 -18.67 -13.92
CA ALA A 321 -25.55 -20.00 -13.62
C ALA A 321 -26.10 -21.04 -14.60
N SER A 322 -25.22 -21.64 -15.40
CA SER A 322 -25.39 -23.00 -15.93
C SER A 322 -24.14 -23.41 -16.72
N LEU A 323 -23.41 -24.40 -16.20
CA LEU A 323 -22.77 -25.51 -16.92
C LEU A 323 -21.99 -26.35 -15.89
N ARG A 324 -22.67 -27.35 -15.32
CA ARG A 324 -22.05 -28.45 -14.56
C ARG A 324 -21.40 -29.43 -15.54
N PRO A 325 -20.17 -29.90 -15.31
CA PRO A 325 -19.73 -31.19 -15.82
C PRO A 325 -20.13 -32.31 -14.85
N SER A 326 -20.65 -33.39 -15.42
CA SER A 326 -21.06 -34.64 -14.78
C SER A 326 -19.89 -35.35 -14.07
N VAL A 327 -20.03 -35.60 -12.77
CA VAL A 327 -19.13 -36.44 -11.96
C VAL A 327 -19.55 -37.89 -12.14
N GLN A 328 -18.68 -38.71 -12.74
CA GLN A 328 -18.77 -40.17 -12.69
C GLN A 328 -18.24 -40.65 -11.33
N THR A 329 -19.09 -41.30 -10.57
CA THR A 329 -18.78 -41.92 -9.28
C THR A 329 -18.13 -43.29 -9.48
N LEU A 330 -16.87 -43.43 -9.04
CA LEU A 330 -16.20 -44.71 -8.84
C LEU A 330 -16.38 -45.16 -7.38
N PRO A 331 -16.63 -46.46 -7.10
CA PRO A 331 -16.91 -46.92 -5.74
C PRO A 331 -15.64 -47.07 -4.91
N VAL A 332 -15.68 -46.53 -3.70
CA VAL A 332 -14.64 -46.62 -2.67
C VAL A 332 -14.76 -47.99 -1.96
N GLN A 333 -13.70 -48.81 -2.04
CA GLN A 333 -13.53 -50.01 -1.22
C GLN A 333 -13.09 -49.62 0.20
N ALA A 334 -13.76 -50.21 1.21
CA ALA A 334 -13.48 -50.00 2.63
C ALA A 334 -12.18 -50.72 3.07
N PRO A 335 -11.45 -50.19 4.07
CA PRO A 335 -10.21 -50.81 4.55
C PRO A 335 -10.50 -52.00 5.47
N MET A 336 -9.77 -53.10 5.23
CA MET A 336 -9.76 -54.30 6.07
C MET A 336 -9.01 -54.06 7.39
N ALA A 337 -9.59 -54.57 8.47
CA ALA A 337 -8.99 -54.63 9.80
C ALA A 337 -7.77 -55.56 9.83
N VAL A 338 -6.66 -55.07 10.38
CA VAL A 338 -5.46 -55.87 10.67
C VAL A 338 -5.55 -56.33 12.13
N GLN A 339 -5.67 -57.64 12.34
CA GLN A 339 -5.37 -58.29 13.62
C GLN A 339 -3.86 -58.53 13.72
N VAL A 340 -3.26 -58.11 14.83
CA VAL A 340 -1.86 -58.35 15.18
C VAL A 340 -1.79 -59.66 15.97
N PRO A 341 -0.84 -60.58 15.67
CA PRO A 341 -0.55 -61.74 16.50
C PRO A 341 0.25 -61.42 17.76
#